data_AF-A0A6A0D1E8-F1
#
_entry.id   AF-A0A6A0D1E8-F1
#
_cell.length_a   1.000
_cell.length_b   1.000
_cell.length_c   1.000
_cell.angle_alpha   90.00
_cell.angle_beta   90.00
_cell.angle_gamma   90.00
#
_symmetry.space_group_name_H-M   'P 1'
#
loop_
_entity.id
_entity.type
_entity.pdbx_description
1 polymer ?
#
loop_
_entity_poly.entity_id
_entity_poly.type
_entity_poly.pdbx_seq_one_letter_code
_entity_poly.pdbx_strand_id
1 'polypeptide(L)'
;MKNKKPTADFSYTPTSPTDLDTITFADQSDDEDGEVVAWAWDFGDNTTSTLQNPTHKYADNGTYVVKLTVTDDKGATATKQQIITNQ
;
A
#
# COMPACT_ATOMS: atom_id res chain seq x y z
N MET A 1 -26.03 -12.10 -4.95
CA MET A 1 -25.89 -10.66 -4.59
C MET A 1 -24.84 -10.06 -5.51
N LYS A 2 -24.88 -8.74 -5.78
CA LYS A 2 -23.87 -8.08 -6.63
C LYS A 2 -22.67 -7.71 -5.75
N ASN A 3 -21.46 -7.95 -6.24
CA ASN A 3 -20.21 -7.60 -5.55
C ASN A 3 -20.14 -6.11 -5.20
N LYS A 4 -19.76 -5.76 -3.97
CA LYS A 4 -19.27 -4.42 -3.64
C LYS A 4 -17.77 -4.37 -3.94
N LYS A 5 -17.21 -3.17 -4.10
CA LYS A 5 -15.76 -3.05 -4.31
C LYS A 5 -15.09 -3.03 -2.93
N PRO A 6 -13.85 -3.53 -2.81
CA PRO A 6 -13.10 -3.42 -1.58
C PRO A 6 -12.81 -1.93 -1.28
N THR A 7 -12.50 -1.64 -0.02
CA THR A 7 -11.88 -0.38 0.40
C THR A 7 -10.39 -0.61 0.56
N ALA A 8 -9.57 0.14 -0.18
CA ALA A 8 -8.13 0.10 0.00
C ALA A 8 -7.72 1.06 1.14
N ASP A 9 -6.93 0.57 2.10
CA ASP A 9 -6.26 1.43 3.07
C ASP A 9 -4.95 0.83 3.56
N PHE A 10 -4.06 1.67 4.09
CA PHE A 10 -2.82 1.22 4.70
C PHE A 10 -2.25 2.23 5.69
N SER A 11 -1.33 1.75 6.52
CA SER A 11 -0.47 2.57 7.36
C SER A 11 1.01 2.23 7.11
N TYR A 12 1.91 3.09 7.58
CA TYR A 12 3.35 2.86 7.50
C TYR A 12 4.04 3.27 8.80
N THR A 13 5.17 2.64 9.12
CA THR A 13 5.99 2.95 10.30
C THR A 13 7.47 2.88 9.92
N PRO A 14 8.31 3.84 10.34
CA PRO A 14 7.98 5.02 11.16
C PRO A 14 7.18 6.08 10.38
N THR A 15 6.45 6.95 11.08
CA THR A 15 5.69 8.06 10.47
C THR A 15 6.59 9.22 10.01
N SER A 16 7.82 9.25 10.50
CA SER A 16 8.87 10.23 10.14
C SER A 16 10.18 9.50 9.78
N PRO A 17 10.22 8.79 8.65
CA PRO A 17 11.43 8.10 8.19
C PRO A 17 12.48 9.06 7.65
N THR A 18 13.72 8.61 7.62
CA THR A 18 14.84 9.21 6.87
C THR A 18 15.27 8.28 5.73
N ASP A 19 16.25 8.70 4.94
CA ASP A 19 16.88 7.84 3.93
C ASP A 19 17.43 6.55 4.54
N LEU A 20 17.31 5.45 3.81
CA LEU A 20 17.75 4.10 4.20
C LEU A 20 17.04 3.47 5.41
N ASP A 21 16.12 4.18 6.06
CA ASP A 21 15.24 3.61 7.08
C ASP A 21 14.37 2.50 6.49
N THR A 22 14.16 1.45 7.28
CA THR A 22 13.22 0.38 6.90
C THR A 22 11.81 0.84 7.25
N ILE A 23 11.01 1.13 6.22
CA ILE A 23 9.60 1.45 6.38
C ILE A 23 8.81 0.15 6.26
N THR A 24 7.98 -0.13 7.26
CA THR A 24 7.03 -1.26 7.23
C THR A 24 5.67 -0.73 6.84
N PHE A 25 5.06 -1.33 5.84
CA PHE A 25 3.70 -1.04 5.41
C PHE A 25 2.75 -2.11 5.93
N ALA A 26 1.62 -1.67 6.48
CA ALA A 26 0.58 -2.55 6.97
C ALA A 26 -0.72 -2.29 6.21
N ASP A 27 -1.21 -3.32 5.54
CA ASP A 27 -2.52 -3.34 4.89
C ASP A 27 -3.63 -3.14 5.92
N GLN A 28 -4.58 -2.27 5.60
CA GLN A 28 -5.80 -2.00 6.36
C GLN A 28 -7.04 -2.08 5.48
N SER A 29 -6.90 -2.69 4.30
CA SER A 29 -7.98 -2.83 3.34
C SER A 29 -9.04 -3.79 3.84
N ASP A 30 -10.29 -3.55 3.44
CA ASP A 30 -11.43 -4.39 3.78
C ASP A 30 -12.29 -4.65 2.55
N ASP A 31 -13.07 -5.73 2.58
CA ASP A 31 -14.18 -5.94 1.65
C ASP A 31 -15.42 -6.36 2.43
N GLU A 32 -16.53 -5.62 2.25
CA GLU A 32 -17.72 -5.76 3.09
C GLU A 32 -18.49 -7.06 2.80
N ASP A 33 -18.40 -7.56 1.56
CA ASP A 33 -19.11 -8.77 1.10
C ASP A 33 -18.20 -9.87 0.56
N GLY A 34 -16.91 -9.84 0.92
CA GLY A 34 -15.89 -10.76 0.42
C GLY A 34 -14.56 -10.64 1.16
N GLU A 35 -13.48 -10.99 0.47
CA GLU A 35 -12.12 -10.95 1.00
C GLU A 35 -11.17 -10.27 0.01
N VAL A 36 -10.20 -9.52 0.54
CA VAL A 36 -9.08 -9.02 -0.28
C VAL A 36 -8.08 -10.15 -0.51
N VAL A 37 -7.78 -10.47 -1.77
CA VAL A 37 -6.96 -11.63 -2.15
C VAL A 37 -5.65 -11.27 -2.86
N ALA A 38 -5.46 -10.01 -3.27
CA ALA A 38 -4.22 -9.58 -3.90
C ALA A 38 -3.88 -8.11 -3.59
N TRP A 39 -2.59 -7.82 -3.49
CA TRP A 39 -2.03 -6.50 -3.23
C TRP A 39 -1.02 -6.14 -4.32
N ALA A 40 -1.04 -4.90 -4.77
CA ALA A 40 -0.07 -4.32 -5.69
C ALA A 40 0.38 -2.96 -5.17
N TRP A 41 1.60 -2.93 -4.68
CA TRP A 41 2.27 -1.74 -4.16
C TRP A 41 3.13 -1.11 -5.25
N ASP A 42 3.06 0.21 -5.35
CA ASP A 42 3.99 1.08 -6.07
C ASP A 42 4.50 2.10 -5.06
N PHE A 43 5.81 2.08 -4.80
CA PHE A 43 6.44 2.92 -3.77
C PHE A 43 6.77 4.32 -4.29
N GLY A 44 6.51 4.63 -5.57
CA GLY A 44 6.77 5.96 -6.15
C GLY A 44 8.23 6.23 -6.50
N ASP A 45 9.10 5.22 -6.40
CA ASP A 45 10.52 5.25 -6.77
C ASP A 45 10.89 4.23 -7.88
N ASN A 46 9.87 3.75 -8.61
CA ASN A 46 9.94 2.68 -9.62
C ASN A 46 10.14 1.27 -9.05
N THR A 47 10.01 1.08 -7.73
CA THR A 47 9.96 -0.25 -7.12
C THR A 47 8.52 -0.63 -6.74
N THR A 48 8.26 -1.93 -6.68
CA THR A 48 6.92 -2.49 -6.47
C THR A 48 6.95 -3.70 -5.55
N SER A 49 5.82 -4.06 -4.95
CA SER A 49 5.66 -5.30 -4.19
C SER A 49 4.26 -5.90 -4.35
N THR A 50 4.15 -7.22 -4.20
CA THR A 50 2.87 -7.95 -4.16
C THR A 50 2.58 -8.59 -2.80
N LEU A 51 3.41 -8.32 -1.79
CA LEU A 51 3.17 -8.77 -0.42
C LEU A 51 2.03 -7.95 0.19
N GLN A 52 1.24 -8.57 1.08
CA GLN A 52 0.23 -7.84 1.85
C GLN A 52 0.86 -6.74 2.71
N ASN A 53 1.90 -7.09 3.48
CA ASN A 53 2.60 -6.20 4.40
C ASN A 53 4.10 -6.12 4.04
N PRO A 54 4.48 -5.35 3.01
CA PRO A 54 5.87 -5.25 2.60
C PRO A 54 6.69 -4.35 3.53
N THR A 55 8.01 -4.51 3.44
CA THR A 55 8.96 -3.49 3.88
C THR A 55 9.60 -2.83 2.66
N HIS A 56 10.00 -1.57 2.80
CA HIS A 56 10.69 -0.83 1.75
C HIS A 56 11.74 0.13 2.32
N LYS A 57 12.70 0.53 1.49
CA LYS A 57 13.71 1.54 1.80
C LYS A 57 13.90 2.47 0.61
N TYR A 58 13.92 3.76 0.86
CA TYR A 58 14.27 4.74 -0.15
C TYR A 58 15.75 5.12 -0.03
N ALA A 59 16.42 5.27 -1.17
CA ALA A 59 17.85 5.59 -1.22
C ALA A 59 18.15 7.02 -0.78
N ASP A 60 17.24 7.95 -1.10
CA ASP A 60 17.41 9.39 -0.87
C ASP A 60 16.26 9.96 -0.03
N ASN A 61 16.54 11.07 0.66
CA ASN A 61 15.50 11.91 1.26
C ASN A 61 14.65 12.54 0.15
N GLY A 62 13.36 12.70 0.42
CA GLY A 62 12.42 13.14 -0.60
C GLY A 62 10.98 12.81 -0.30
N THR A 63 10.11 13.10 -1.27
CA THR A 63 8.68 12.87 -1.18
C THR A 63 8.27 11.81 -2.18
N TYR A 64 7.66 10.73 -1.68
CA TYR A 64 7.26 9.57 -2.46
C TYR A 64 5.75 9.37 -2.39
N VAL A 65 5.11 9.16 -3.54
CA VAL A 65 3.68 8.86 -3.61
C VAL A 65 3.50 7.35 -3.61
N VAL A 66 3.19 6.79 -2.44
CA VAL A 66 2.94 5.35 -2.30
C VAL A 66 1.50 5.04 -2.68
N LYS A 67 1.33 4.02 -3.52
CA LYS A 67 0.03 3.52 -3.97
C LYS A 67 -0.12 2.04 -3.60
N LEU A 68 -1.24 1.71 -2.97
CA LEU A 68 -1.72 0.36 -2.79
C LEU A 68 -2.95 0.14 -3.66
N THR A 69 -2.91 -0.84 -4.55
CA THR A 69 -4.10 -1.35 -5.25
C THR A 69 -4.40 -2.75 -4.75
N VAL A 70 -5.63 -2.97 -4.26
CA VAL A 70 -6.10 -4.27 -3.80
C VAL A 70 -7.14 -4.86 -4.74
N THR A 71 -7.22 -6.18 -4.77
CA THR A 71 -8.22 -6.95 -5.55
C THR A 71 -8.98 -7.88 -4.62
N ASP A 72 -10.31 -7.91 -4.73
CA ASP A 72 -11.18 -8.83 -3.99
C ASP A 72 -11.30 -10.22 -4.65
N ASP A 73 -11.93 -11.16 -3.94
CA ASP A 73 -12.16 -12.55 -4.34
C ASP A 73 -13.05 -12.70 -5.60
N LYS A 74 -13.71 -11.63 -6.03
CA LYS A 74 -14.54 -11.57 -7.25
C LYS A 74 -13.91 -10.67 -8.33
N GLY A 75 -12.67 -10.24 -8.15
CA GLY A 75 -11.85 -9.51 -9.11
C GLY A 75 -12.10 -8.01 -9.18
N ALA A 76 -12.87 -7.39 -8.27
CA ALA A 76 -12.98 -5.93 -8.24
C ALA A 76 -11.79 -5.31 -7.50
N THR A 77 -11.45 -4.07 -7.87
CA THR A 77 -10.24 -3.40 -7.39
C THR A 77 -10.53 -2.05 -6.76
N ALA A 78 -9.70 -1.66 -5.79
CA ALA A 78 -9.66 -0.32 -5.22
C ALA A 78 -8.21 0.12 -4.98
N THR A 79 -8.00 1.44 -4.89
CA THR A 79 -6.66 2.03 -4.77
C THR A 79 -6.63 3.10 -3.69
N LYS A 80 -5.62 3.05 -2.81
CA LYS A 80 -5.26 4.12 -1.86
C LYS A 80 -3.92 4.72 -2.23
N GLN A 81 -3.79 6.03 -2.04
CA GLN A 81 -2.52 6.75 -2.17
C GLN A 81 -2.23 7.52 -0.88
N GLN A 82 -0.96 7.52 -0.45
CA GLN A 82 -0.46 8.37 0.61
C GLN A 82 0.91 8.94 0.21
N ILE A 83 1.20 10.16 0.67
CA ILE A 83 2.50 10.79 0.48
C ILE A 83 3.35 10.47 1.71
N ILE A 84 4.56 9.95 1.48
CA ILE A 84 5.57 9.75 2.51
C ILE A 84 6.70 10.73 2.24
N THR A 85 7.12 11.45 3.29
CA THR A 85 8.27 12.35 3.24
C THR A 85 9.37 11.76 4.10
N ASN A 86 10.51 11.51 3.48
CA ASN A 86 11.74 11.12 4.17
C ASN A 86 12.59 12.37 4.41
N GLN A 87 12.89 12.69 5.66
CA GLN A 87 13.60 13.90 6.05
C GLN A 87 14.21 13.80 7.45
#